data_AF-A0A1S9CIT0-F1
#
_entry.id   AF-A0A1S9CIT0-F1
#
_cell.length_a   1.000
_cell.length_b   1.000
_cell.length_c   1.000
_cell.angle_alpha   90.00
_cell.angle_beta   90.00
_cell.angle_gamma   90.00
#
_symmetry.space_group_name_H-M   'P 1'
#
loop_
_entity.id
_entity.type
_entity.pdbx_description
1 polymer ?
#
loop_
_entity_poly.entity_id
_entity_poly.type
_entity_poly.pdbx_seq_one_letter_code
_entity_poly.pdbx_strand_id
1 'polypeptide(L)'
;MDTNKRLERLISFGLILLAFFLIQVISFKAWGLEVGFVTSVVFLGGILYINDSKRKINVYSSDQNLEMINFIKKDLFIEDKLPIIILDKTGAIKWSNNAFINNVKNEDLLGKNIRNLIPSFQFDELPKRDEVFEKLVTINEKTYEMAINRIYEDSLYFNYGVYFLDKTEYVNCLKDLEEQKIVVGYMHIDNFDEVMQTIEEVRRPTLEAIINKRIVNWFKDFDVVITKYDKSKYIFLVTIKELSIMDNKKFDLLDDLRNIKVGNTLPITASIGVGKNKVSLINSQEDAMLALELALGRGGDQAIIKNGDKYKFYGGKTKEVERTTKVKSRIKAYEFKAILSEASNVYIVGHKNMDMDCLGAAIGVYRASLLSDRKANIVLDKPGIGIQSLYERMMEFDEYKDIFITKETALKEITKDTLLVIVDVHRKSYLEVPELVDKAEKIVIFDHHRKNTDFIDNAVLTYIEPYISSTCEMITELLYYIGDKVKLTELEADALLAGITMDTKNFVSKTGVRTFE
;
A
#
# COMPACT_ATOMS: atom_id res chain seq x y z
N MET A 1 49.45 6.45 34.75
CA MET A 1 50.76 6.84 34.15
C MET A 1 51.34 8.13 34.74
N ASP A 2 50.51 9.07 35.21
CA ASP A 2 50.98 10.39 35.69
C ASP A 2 51.50 10.39 37.14
N THR A 3 51.06 9.43 37.98
CA THR A 3 51.50 9.27 39.37
C THR A 3 52.96 8.83 39.49
N ASN A 4 53.42 7.88 38.67
CA ASN A 4 54.81 7.40 38.69
C ASN A 4 55.80 8.50 38.27
N LYS A 5 55.45 9.31 37.25
CA LYS A 5 56.30 10.43 36.81
C LYS A 5 56.39 11.54 37.86
N ARG A 6 55.31 11.79 38.62
CA ARG A 6 55.35 12.73 39.75
C ARG A 6 56.22 12.21 40.90
N LEU A 7 56.11 10.92 41.20
CA LEU A 7 56.91 10.27 42.24
C LEU A 7 58.41 10.29 41.88
N GLU A 8 58.78 9.96 40.64
CA GLU A 8 60.17 10.03 40.17
C GLU A 8 60.76 11.45 40.25
N ARG A 9 59.96 12.47 39.89
CA ARG A 9 60.38 13.88 40.00
C ARG A 9 60.59 14.31 41.45
N LEU A 10 59.71 13.88 42.36
CA LEU A 10 59.83 14.16 43.80
C LEU A 10 61.06 13.46 44.38
N ILE A 11 61.33 12.20 43.99
CA ILE A 11 62.51 11.46 44.41
C ILE A 11 63.79 12.13 43.89
N SER A 12 63.83 12.51 42.62
CA SER A 12 64.98 13.19 42.02
C SER A 12 65.25 14.56 42.66
N PHE A 13 64.21 15.32 42.95
CA PHE A 13 64.34 16.60 43.65
C PHE A 13 64.83 16.41 45.09
N GLY A 14 64.32 15.40 45.80
CA GLY A 14 64.77 15.03 47.14
C GLY A 14 66.25 14.63 47.17
N LEU A 15 66.72 13.85 46.19
CA LEU A 15 68.13 13.47 46.06
C LEU A 15 69.05 14.67 45.79
N ILE A 16 68.61 15.64 44.99
CA ILE A 16 69.37 16.87 44.73
C ILE A 16 69.50 17.71 46.00
N LEU A 17 68.42 17.85 46.78
CA LEU A 17 68.45 18.56 48.05
C LEU A 17 69.36 17.87 49.08
N LEU A 18 69.31 16.53 49.13
CA LEU A 18 70.18 15.73 50.00
C LEU A 18 71.66 15.89 49.63
N ALA A 19 72.00 15.80 48.34
CA ALA A 19 73.36 15.99 47.85
C ALA A 19 73.86 17.41 48.15
N PHE A 20 73.03 18.43 47.95
CA PHE A 20 73.36 19.81 48.30
C PHE A 20 73.61 19.97 49.80
N PHE A 21 72.76 19.40 50.65
CA PHE A 21 72.94 19.43 52.10
C PHE A 21 74.26 18.78 52.53
N LEU A 22 74.62 17.62 51.96
CA LEU A 22 75.89 16.96 52.23
C LEU A 22 77.09 17.81 51.80
N ILE A 23 77.02 18.46 50.64
CA ILE A 23 78.05 19.40 50.17
C ILE A 23 78.19 20.58 51.13
N GLN A 24 77.09 21.10 51.68
CA GLN A 24 77.13 22.19 52.67
C GLN A 24 77.79 21.76 53.97
N VAL A 25 77.46 20.57 54.50
CA VAL A 25 78.09 20.03 55.72
C VAL A 25 79.61 19.86 55.54
N ILE A 26 80.04 19.36 54.37
CA ILE A 26 81.46 19.21 54.05
C ILE A 26 82.15 20.57 53.92
N SER A 27 81.54 21.50 53.17
CA SER A 27 82.09 22.84 52.89
C SER A 27 82.22 23.66 54.18
N PHE A 28 81.23 23.58 55.06
CA PHE A 28 81.23 24.23 56.37
C PHE A 28 82.38 23.72 57.25
N LYS A 29 82.59 22.40 57.28
CA LYS A 29 83.64 21.78 58.08
C LYS A 29 85.04 22.07 57.55
N ALA A 30 85.19 22.20 56.22
CA ALA A 30 86.48 22.40 55.57
C ALA A 30 86.90 23.89 55.55
N TRP A 31 85.98 24.82 55.27
CA TRP A 31 86.30 26.20 54.88
C TRP A 31 85.53 27.29 55.63
N GLY A 32 84.68 26.93 56.60
CA GLY A 32 83.97 27.88 57.47
C GLY A 32 82.66 28.44 56.90
N LEU A 33 82.00 29.28 57.70
CA LEU A 33 80.63 29.79 57.48
C LEU A 33 80.46 30.60 56.19
N GLU A 34 81.46 31.39 55.80
CA GLU A 34 81.37 32.33 54.69
C GLU A 34 81.23 31.62 53.33
N VAL A 35 81.93 30.50 53.13
CA VAL A 35 81.89 29.73 51.88
C VAL A 35 80.57 28.96 51.73
N GLY A 36 79.99 28.48 52.85
CA GLY A 36 78.68 27.84 52.86
C GLY A 36 77.55 28.80 52.46
N PHE A 37 77.64 30.07 52.89
CA PHE A 37 76.66 31.09 52.51
C PHE A 37 76.68 31.39 51.01
N VAL A 38 77.87 31.62 50.43
CA VAL A 38 78.01 31.92 49.00
C VAL A 38 77.48 30.78 48.12
N THR A 39 77.85 29.54 48.45
CA THR A 39 77.38 28.37 47.70
C THR A 39 75.87 28.14 47.82
N SER A 40 75.27 28.53 48.96
CA SER A 40 73.81 28.50 49.14
C SER A 40 73.08 29.54 48.31
N VAL A 41 73.61 30.76 48.21
CA VAL A 41 73.05 31.80 47.35
C VAL A 41 73.12 31.40 45.88
N VAL A 42 74.25 30.83 45.44
CA VAL A 42 74.40 30.33 44.05
C VAL A 42 73.42 29.20 43.75
N PHE A 43 73.25 28.26 44.67
CA PHE A 43 72.29 27.16 44.50
C PHE A 43 70.85 27.66 44.45
N LEU A 44 70.46 28.58 45.35
CA LEU A 44 69.13 29.19 45.35
C LEU A 44 68.88 29.97 44.05
N GLY A 45 69.87 30.74 43.59
CA GLY A 45 69.82 31.45 42.31
C GLY A 45 69.66 30.49 41.13
N GLY A 46 70.37 29.35 41.14
CA GLY A 46 70.24 28.29 40.15
C GLY A 46 68.84 27.66 40.13
N ILE A 47 68.25 27.37 41.29
CA ILE A 47 66.87 26.84 41.39
C ILE A 47 65.87 27.85 40.83
N LEU A 48 65.98 29.12 41.21
CA LEU A 48 65.08 30.18 40.74
C LEU A 48 65.18 30.36 39.21
N TYR A 49 66.39 30.34 38.65
CA TYR A 49 66.63 30.42 37.22
C TYR A 49 66.05 29.22 36.44
N ILE A 50 66.22 28.00 36.95
CA ILE A 50 65.65 26.79 36.34
C ILE A 50 64.12 26.85 36.37
N ASN A 51 63.52 27.33 37.46
CA ASN A 51 62.07 27.42 37.58
C ASN A 51 61.47 28.48 36.64
N ASP A 52 62.12 29.64 36.52
CA ASP A 52 61.74 30.68 35.55
C ASP A 52 61.88 30.19 34.10
N SER A 53 62.99 29.52 33.79
CA SER A 53 63.24 28.92 32.47
C SER A 53 62.19 27.86 32.12
N LYS A 54 61.83 26.99 33.07
CA LYS A 54 60.76 26.00 32.89
C LYS A 54 59.39 26.64 32.71
N ARG A 55 59.07 27.71 33.44
CA ARG A 55 57.83 28.47 33.24
C ARG A 55 57.77 29.07 31.85
N LYS A 56 58.86 29.72 31.40
CA LYS A 56 58.94 30.28 30.05
C LYS A 56 58.79 29.19 28.99
N ILE A 57 59.53 28.08 29.08
CA ILE A 57 59.42 26.96 28.13
C ILE A 57 58.00 26.38 28.11
N ASN A 58 57.37 26.18 29.27
CA ASN A 58 56.01 25.66 29.33
C ASN A 58 55.01 26.61 28.66
N VAL A 59 55.09 27.92 28.95
CA VAL A 59 54.22 28.95 28.33
C VAL A 59 54.43 29.00 26.82
N TYR A 60 55.68 29.05 26.36
CA TYR A 60 56.01 29.01 24.92
C TYR A 60 55.52 27.73 24.24
N SER A 61 55.66 26.57 24.89
CA SER A 61 55.19 25.29 24.35
C SER A 61 53.67 25.15 24.35
N SER A 62 52.97 25.73 25.33
CA SER A 62 51.50 25.75 25.33
C SER A 62 50.96 26.68 24.25
N ASP A 63 51.61 27.82 24.01
CA ASP A 63 51.20 28.77 22.98
C ASP A 63 51.42 28.21 21.57
N GLN A 64 52.56 27.56 21.30
CA GLN A 64 52.79 26.89 20.01
C GLN A 64 51.84 25.71 19.77
N ASN A 65 51.50 24.94 20.80
CA ASN A 65 50.51 23.87 20.66
C ASN A 65 49.12 24.42 20.36
N LEU A 66 48.74 25.56 20.96
CA LEU A 66 47.48 26.22 20.70
C LEU A 66 47.43 26.81 19.27
N GLU A 67 48.51 27.45 18.83
CA GLU A 67 48.65 27.94 17.45
C GLU A 67 48.60 26.80 16.43
N MET A 68 49.30 25.70 16.69
CA MET A 68 49.28 24.50 15.84
C MET A 68 47.88 23.88 15.79
N ILE A 69 47.17 23.77 16.92
CA ILE A 69 45.77 23.31 16.95
C ILE A 69 44.87 24.26 16.17
N ASN A 70 45.06 25.57 16.28
CA ASN A 70 44.29 26.56 15.54
C ASN A 70 44.57 26.49 14.04
N PHE A 71 45.81 26.24 13.64
CA PHE A 71 46.21 26.02 12.24
C PHE A 71 45.59 24.72 11.70
N ILE A 72 45.70 23.62 12.43
CA ILE A 72 45.09 22.32 12.08
C ILE A 72 43.56 22.46 11.95
N LYS A 73 42.90 23.13 12.90
CA LYS A 73 41.45 23.40 12.81
C LYS A 73 41.13 24.24 11.57
N LYS A 74 41.90 25.29 11.31
CA LYS A 74 41.71 26.17 10.16
C LYS A 74 41.83 25.39 8.84
N ASP A 75 42.86 24.57 8.68
CA ASP A 75 43.07 23.78 7.47
C ASP A 75 42.00 22.69 7.32
N LEU A 76 41.63 22.00 8.42
CA LEU A 76 40.54 21.01 8.43
C LEU A 76 39.23 21.61 7.95
N PHE A 77 38.84 22.82 8.39
CA PHE A 77 37.56 23.42 8.01
C PHE A 77 37.57 24.13 6.65
N ILE A 78 38.75 24.55 6.16
CA ILE A 78 38.89 25.31 4.89
C ILE A 78 39.14 24.38 3.70
N GLU A 79 39.90 23.28 3.88
CA GLU A 79 40.14 22.27 2.84
C GLU A 79 39.15 21.09 2.88
N ASP A 80 38.21 21.07 3.84
CA ASP A 80 37.22 20.00 3.96
C ASP A 80 36.36 19.88 2.70
N LYS A 81 35.91 18.66 2.40
CA LYS A 81 34.86 18.42 1.41
C LYS A 81 33.47 18.72 1.95
N LEU A 82 33.32 18.85 3.27
CA LEU A 82 32.05 19.08 3.94
C LEU A 82 31.65 20.56 3.89
N PRO A 83 30.52 20.93 3.25
CA PRO A 83 29.97 22.27 3.32
C PRO A 83 29.54 22.66 4.75
N ILE A 84 30.04 23.80 5.22
CA ILE A 84 29.74 24.32 6.55
C ILE A 84 29.38 25.81 6.46
N ILE A 85 28.35 26.20 7.21
CA ILE A 85 28.00 27.62 7.44
C ILE A 85 27.80 27.90 8.93
N ILE A 86 28.01 29.15 9.30
CA ILE A 86 27.69 29.67 10.64
C ILE A 86 26.53 30.64 10.49
N LEU A 87 25.47 30.42 11.27
CA LEU A 87 24.32 31.33 11.35
C LEU A 87 24.35 32.10 12.67
N ASP A 88 23.82 33.33 12.66
CA ASP A 88 23.45 34.00 13.90
C ASP A 88 22.09 33.53 14.43
N LYS A 89 21.68 34.06 15.59
CA LYS A 89 20.39 33.77 16.24
C LYS A 89 19.14 34.07 15.39
N THR A 90 19.29 34.86 14.32
CA THR A 90 18.21 35.21 13.38
C THR A 90 18.25 34.35 12.11
N GLY A 91 19.16 33.38 12.03
CA GLY A 91 19.37 32.54 10.85
C GLY A 91 20.12 33.24 9.72
N ALA A 92 20.79 34.37 9.98
CA ALA A 92 21.61 35.05 8.98
C ALA A 92 22.99 34.41 8.88
N ILE A 93 23.47 34.16 7.67
CA ILE A 93 24.75 33.51 7.40
C ILE A 93 25.89 34.48 7.72
N LYS A 94 26.70 34.18 8.73
CA LYS A 94 27.87 34.96 9.15
C LYS A 94 29.16 34.51 8.48
N TRP A 95 29.24 33.23 8.14
CA TRP A 95 30.43 32.64 7.55
C TRP A 95 30.07 31.36 6.81
N SER A 96 30.87 31.02 5.80
CA SER A 96 30.80 29.76 5.06
C SER A 96 32.20 29.32 4.66
N ASN A 97 32.45 28.02 4.61
CA ASN A 97 33.69 27.49 4.04
C ASN A 97 33.66 27.38 2.51
N ASN A 98 34.82 27.09 1.90
CA ASN A 98 34.95 26.96 0.45
C ASN A 98 34.09 25.83 -0.12
N ALA A 99 33.93 24.71 0.61
CA ALA A 99 33.07 23.62 0.18
C ALA A 99 31.61 24.03 0.04
N PHE A 100 31.09 24.89 0.92
CA PHE A 100 29.74 25.41 0.80
C PHE A 100 29.56 26.30 -0.43
N ILE A 101 30.51 27.19 -0.67
CA ILE A 101 30.49 28.09 -1.84
C ILE A 101 30.55 27.27 -3.14
N ASN A 102 31.45 26.28 -3.20
CA ASN A 102 31.67 25.48 -4.40
C ASN A 102 30.57 24.44 -4.66
N ASN A 103 30.06 23.79 -3.61
CA ASN A 103 29.20 22.62 -3.76
C ASN A 103 27.71 22.89 -3.50
N VAL A 104 27.36 23.92 -2.72
CA VAL A 104 25.98 24.17 -2.30
C VAL A 104 25.39 25.38 -3.03
N LYS A 105 26.10 26.51 -3.11
CA LYS A 105 25.62 27.68 -3.87
C LYS A 105 26.72 28.65 -4.27
N ASN A 106 26.82 28.89 -5.59
CA ASN A 106 27.85 29.69 -6.26
C ASN A 106 27.57 31.22 -6.22
N GLU A 107 26.93 31.71 -5.14
CA GLU A 107 26.59 33.13 -4.94
C GLU A 107 27.01 33.59 -3.55
N ASP A 108 27.33 34.88 -3.38
CA ASP A 108 27.58 35.44 -2.05
C ASP A 108 26.29 35.49 -1.23
N LEU A 109 26.23 34.63 -0.21
CA LEU A 109 25.14 34.53 0.75
C LEU A 109 25.49 35.13 2.11
N LEU A 110 26.67 35.72 2.27
CA LEU A 110 27.05 36.36 3.53
C LEU A 110 26.05 37.47 3.88
N GLY A 111 25.58 37.46 5.12
CA GLY A 111 24.57 38.38 5.65
C GLY A 111 23.12 38.05 5.24
N LYS A 112 22.88 37.13 4.29
CA LYS A 112 21.54 36.70 3.90
C LYS A 112 20.99 35.65 4.87
N ASN A 113 19.68 35.53 4.94
CA ASN A 113 19.02 34.51 5.76
C ASN A 113 19.09 33.12 5.09
N ILE A 114 19.25 32.06 5.88
CA ILE A 114 19.26 30.66 5.40
C ILE A 114 18.00 30.30 4.60
N ARG A 115 16.87 30.98 4.82
CA ARG A 115 15.65 30.81 4.03
C ARG A 115 15.80 31.13 2.54
N ASN A 116 16.78 31.93 2.17
CA ASN A 116 17.11 32.18 0.75
C ASN A 116 17.78 30.96 0.08
N LEU A 117 18.25 30.01 0.88
CA LEU A 117 18.76 28.71 0.43
C LEU A 117 17.68 27.63 0.57
N ILE A 118 16.97 27.61 1.71
CA ILE A 118 15.95 26.62 2.05
C ILE A 118 14.66 27.37 2.43
N PRO A 119 13.80 27.71 1.46
CA PRO A 119 12.58 28.51 1.74
C PRO A 119 11.62 27.85 2.74
N SER A 120 11.66 26.52 2.83
CA SER A 120 10.86 25.72 3.78
C SER A 120 11.43 25.68 5.21
N PHE A 121 12.55 26.36 5.48
CA PHE A 121 13.19 26.38 6.79
C PHE A 121 12.38 27.21 7.81
N GLN A 122 12.00 26.59 8.92
CA GLN A 122 11.24 27.24 9.99
C GLN A 122 12.16 27.59 11.17
N PHE A 123 11.85 28.65 11.93
CA PHE A 123 12.77 29.13 12.97
C PHE A 123 12.79 28.24 14.23
N ASP A 124 11.71 27.53 14.47
CA ASP A 124 11.57 26.46 15.45
C ASP A 124 12.41 25.21 15.11
N GLU A 125 12.97 25.13 13.90
CA GLU A 125 13.97 24.13 13.51
C GLU A 125 15.39 24.50 13.99
N LEU A 126 15.57 25.63 14.69
CA LEU A 126 16.83 25.97 15.35
C LEU A 126 16.91 25.26 16.73
N PRO A 127 17.96 24.45 16.97
CA PRO A 127 18.03 23.62 18.17
C PRO A 127 18.26 24.45 19.44
N LYS A 128 17.83 23.90 20.58
CA LYS A 128 18.22 24.42 21.91
C LYS A 128 19.63 23.97 22.26
N ARG A 129 20.08 24.34 23.47
CA ARG A 129 21.41 23.96 23.97
C ARG A 129 21.52 22.42 24.05
N ASP A 130 22.65 21.89 23.59
CA ASP A 130 22.98 20.45 23.56
C ASP A 130 22.04 19.58 22.68
N GLU A 131 21.23 20.22 21.82
CA GLU A 131 20.41 19.54 20.81
C GLU A 131 21.08 19.63 19.41
N VAL A 132 20.88 18.60 18.61
CA VAL A 132 21.23 18.59 17.18
C VAL A 132 19.92 18.43 16.41
N PHE A 133 19.69 19.32 15.46
CA PHE A 133 18.56 19.22 14.54
C PHE A 133 19.05 18.68 13.19
N GLU A 134 18.43 17.61 12.70
CA GLU A 134 18.77 16.97 11.43
C GLU A 134 17.58 16.96 10.48
N LYS A 135 17.79 17.34 9.22
CA LYS A 135 16.74 17.37 8.19
C LYS A 135 17.31 17.15 6.81
N LEU A 136 16.63 16.33 6.00
CA LEU A 136 16.94 16.23 4.57
C LEU A 136 16.41 17.46 3.82
N VAL A 137 17.29 18.11 3.06
CA VAL A 137 16.98 19.29 2.26
C VAL A 137 17.46 19.07 0.82
N THR A 138 16.70 19.59 -0.15
CA THR A 138 17.09 19.52 -1.56
C THR A 138 17.53 20.90 -2.02
N ILE A 139 18.75 21.00 -2.54
CA ILE A 139 19.36 22.24 -3.01
C ILE A 139 20.03 21.92 -4.35
N ASN A 140 19.65 22.64 -5.42
CA ASN A 140 20.22 22.48 -6.77
C ASN A 140 20.27 21.01 -7.23
N GLU A 141 19.13 20.31 -7.13
CA GLU A 141 18.96 18.89 -7.52
C GLU A 141 19.75 17.86 -6.69
N LYS A 142 20.54 18.32 -5.71
CA LYS A 142 21.22 17.47 -4.74
C LYS A 142 20.45 17.40 -3.42
N THR A 143 20.52 16.25 -2.77
CA THR A 143 19.91 16.02 -1.45
C THR A 143 21.00 16.00 -0.39
N TYR A 144 20.86 16.89 0.60
CA TYR A 144 21.76 17.00 1.73
C TYR A 144 21.04 16.63 3.01
N GLU A 145 21.72 15.92 3.91
CA GLU A 145 21.37 15.90 5.32
C GLU A 145 21.98 17.13 5.97
N MET A 146 21.11 18.07 6.35
CA MET A 146 21.48 19.28 7.05
C MET A 146 21.42 19.01 8.56
N ALA A 147 22.55 19.16 9.24
CA ALA A 147 22.65 19.07 10.69
C ALA A 147 22.96 20.46 11.27
N ILE A 148 22.16 20.91 12.23
CA ILE A 148 22.33 22.20 12.92
C ILE A 148 22.67 21.93 14.37
N ASN A 149 23.71 22.58 14.88
CA ASN A 149 24.07 22.57 16.29
C ASN A 149 24.32 23.99 16.79
N ARG A 150 24.06 24.24 18.07
CA ARG A 150 24.42 25.51 18.70
C ARG A 150 25.91 25.52 19.03
N ILE A 151 26.64 26.51 18.54
CA ILE A 151 28.10 26.66 18.72
C ILE A 151 28.44 28.02 19.35
N TYR A 152 29.51 28.03 20.16
CA TYR A 152 30.03 29.19 20.92
C TYR A 152 28.98 29.76 21.88
N GLU A 153 29.22 29.68 23.19
CA GLU A 153 28.26 30.18 24.19
C GLU A 153 29.00 31.03 25.23
N ASP A 154 28.83 32.35 25.13
CA ASP A 154 29.24 33.27 26.20
C ASP A 154 28.00 34.06 26.63
N SER A 155 27.45 33.68 27.80
CA SER A 155 26.26 34.16 28.56
C SER A 155 25.01 34.72 27.83
N LEU A 156 25.16 35.47 26.73
CA LEU A 156 24.12 36.08 25.89
C LEU A 156 24.33 35.90 24.36
N TYR A 157 25.49 35.42 23.92
CA TYR A 157 25.84 35.29 22.50
C TYR A 157 26.09 33.84 22.11
N PHE A 158 25.37 33.39 21.08
CA PHE A 158 25.58 32.10 20.46
C PHE A 158 25.31 32.15 18.96
N ASN A 159 25.93 31.21 18.25
CA ASN A 159 25.72 31.00 16.83
C ASN A 159 25.25 29.55 16.59
N TYR A 160 24.89 29.26 15.35
CA TYR A 160 24.60 27.90 14.92
C TYR A 160 25.63 27.46 13.89
N GLY A 161 26.22 26.28 14.10
CA GLY A 161 26.97 25.57 13.07
C GLY A 161 26.00 24.74 12.26
N VAL A 162 26.11 24.80 10.94
CA VAL A 162 25.30 23.99 10.04
C VAL A 162 26.21 23.23 9.09
N TYR A 163 26.02 21.93 9.02
CA TYR A 163 26.76 21.00 8.16
C TYR A 163 25.80 20.44 7.12
N PHE A 164 26.26 20.28 5.88
CA PHE A 164 25.49 19.63 4.83
C PHE A 164 26.22 18.38 4.35
N LEU A 165 25.70 17.20 4.70
CA LEU A 165 26.24 15.94 4.19
C LEU A 165 25.52 15.55 2.90
N ASP A 166 26.24 15.51 1.77
CA ASP A 166 25.66 15.09 0.48
C ASP A 166 25.23 13.62 0.57
N LYS A 167 23.91 13.40 0.55
CA LYS A 167 23.27 12.07 0.55
C LYS A 167 22.57 11.80 -0.78
N THR A 168 22.89 12.53 -1.84
CA THR A 168 22.22 12.40 -3.15
C THR A 168 22.31 10.98 -3.69
N GLU A 169 23.51 10.40 -3.73
CA GLU A 169 23.69 9.01 -4.21
C GLU A 169 22.99 8.00 -3.32
N TYR A 170 23.00 8.21 -2.00
CA TYR A 170 22.29 7.34 -1.05
C TYR A 170 20.77 7.36 -1.28
N VAL A 171 20.19 8.55 -1.42
CA VAL A 171 18.75 8.73 -1.67
C VAL A 171 18.36 8.18 -3.05
N ASN A 172 19.18 8.43 -4.08
CA ASN A 172 18.96 7.87 -5.41
C ASN A 172 19.04 6.34 -5.40
N CYS A 173 20.02 5.76 -4.69
CA CYS A 173 20.15 4.32 -4.54
C CYS A 173 18.92 3.70 -3.85
N LEU A 174 18.38 4.33 -2.80
CA LEU A 174 17.15 3.87 -2.16
C LEU A 174 15.95 3.92 -3.10
N LYS A 175 15.84 4.99 -3.89
CA LYS A 175 14.78 5.14 -4.90
C LYS A 175 14.91 4.08 -5.99
N ASP A 176 16.10 3.88 -6.53
CA ASP A 176 16.38 2.87 -7.54
C ASP A 176 16.09 1.47 -7.00
N LEU A 177 16.49 1.17 -5.75
CA LEU A 177 16.19 -0.10 -5.10
C LEU A 177 14.68 -0.36 -5.00
N GLU A 178 13.89 0.66 -4.65
CA GLU A 178 12.43 0.57 -4.63
C GLU A 178 11.82 0.37 -6.03
N GLU A 179 12.34 1.09 -7.03
CA GLU A 179 11.87 1.02 -8.42
C GLU A 179 12.23 -0.30 -9.11
N GLN A 180 13.36 -0.92 -8.73
CA GLN A 180 13.85 -2.20 -9.25
C GLN A 180 13.18 -3.43 -8.61
N LYS A 181 12.38 -3.26 -7.55
CA LYS A 181 11.61 -4.38 -6.98
C LYS A 181 10.70 -5.00 -8.03
N ILE A 182 10.72 -6.32 -8.10
CA ILE A 182 9.91 -7.11 -9.02
C ILE A 182 8.53 -7.36 -8.40
N VAL A 183 7.51 -7.28 -9.24
CA VAL A 183 6.12 -7.62 -8.91
C VAL A 183 5.56 -8.59 -9.96
N VAL A 184 4.59 -9.38 -9.53
CA VAL A 184 3.93 -10.42 -10.31
C VAL A 184 2.65 -9.87 -10.93
N GLY A 185 2.39 -10.29 -12.17
CA GLY A 185 1.12 -10.10 -12.83
C GLY A 185 0.65 -11.35 -13.56
N TYR A 186 -0.65 -11.48 -13.69
CA TYR A 186 -1.33 -12.51 -14.47
C TYR A 186 -2.20 -11.87 -15.54
N MET A 187 -2.33 -12.56 -16.67
CA MET A 187 -3.24 -12.20 -17.73
C MET A 187 -3.98 -13.42 -18.25
N HIS A 188 -5.30 -13.30 -18.38
CA HIS A 188 -6.19 -14.24 -19.05
C HIS A 188 -6.77 -13.61 -20.30
N ILE A 189 -6.81 -14.37 -21.39
CA ILE A 189 -7.69 -14.04 -22.52
C ILE A 189 -9.09 -14.53 -22.16
N ASP A 190 -10.03 -13.60 -22.09
CA ASP A 190 -11.39 -13.89 -21.65
C ASP A 190 -12.12 -14.70 -22.74
N ASN A 191 -12.98 -15.62 -22.31
CA ASN A 191 -13.87 -16.39 -23.17
C ASN A 191 -13.15 -17.04 -24.38
N PHE A 192 -11.88 -17.45 -24.19
CA PHE A 192 -11.02 -17.92 -25.27
C PHE A 192 -11.66 -19.06 -26.08
N ASP A 193 -12.23 -20.05 -25.41
CA ASP A 193 -12.88 -21.19 -26.08
C ASP A 193 -14.11 -20.75 -26.89
N GLU A 194 -14.89 -19.80 -26.40
CA GLU A 194 -16.07 -19.25 -27.10
C GLU A 194 -15.65 -18.47 -28.34
N VAL A 195 -14.63 -17.61 -28.21
CA VAL A 195 -14.05 -16.89 -29.36
C VAL A 195 -13.56 -17.87 -30.42
N MET A 196 -12.90 -18.96 -30.01
CA MET A 196 -12.42 -19.99 -30.93
C MET A 196 -13.54 -20.78 -31.60
N GLN A 197 -14.71 -20.91 -30.97
CA GLN A 197 -15.89 -21.53 -31.60
C GLN A 197 -16.52 -20.65 -32.68
N THR A 198 -16.36 -19.32 -32.60
CA THR A 198 -16.91 -18.40 -33.61
C THR A 198 -16.14 -18.34 -34.92
N ILE A 199 -14.95 -18.94 -34.96
CA ILE A 199 -14.08 -18.95 -36.15
C ILE A 199 -13.98 -20.37 -36.71
N GLU A 200 -13.88 -20.48 -38.04
CA GLU A 200 -13.63 -21.74 -38.75
C GLU A 200 -12.39 -22.44 -38.19
N GLU A 201 -12.48 -23.76 -38.01
CA GLU A 201 -11.47 -24.57 -37.35
C GLU A 201 -10.06 -24.42 -37.97
N VAL A 202 -9.99 -24.32 -39.30
CA VAL A 202 -8.75 -24.14 -40.06
C VAL A 202 -8.05 -22.80 -39.78
N ARG A 203 -8.75 -21.79 -39.25
CA ARG A 203 -8.20 -20.45 -38.96
C ARG A 203 -7.83 -20.24 -37.49
N ARG A 204 -8.21 -21.16 -36.60
CA ARG A 204 -7.91 -21.07 -35.15
C ARG A 204 -6.41 -20.91 -34.84
N PRO A 205 -5.48 -21.70 -35.44
CA PRO A 205 -4.06 -21.54 -35.17
C PRO A 205 -3.52 -20.15 -35.57
N THR A 206 -4.06 -19.57 -36.65
CA THR A 206 -3.70 -18.23 -37.09
C THR A 206 -4.16 -17.16 -36.10
N LEU A 207 -5.38 -17.27 -35.59
CA LEU A 207 -5.90 -16.36 -34.57
C LEU A 207 -5.06 -16.42 -33.28
N GLU A 208 -4.75 -17.64 -32.80
CA GLU A 208 -3.89 -17.83 -31.63
C GLU A 208 -2.52 -17.20 -31.80
N ALA A 209 -1.89 -17.38 -32.96
CA ALA A 209 -0.59 -16.80 -33.27
C ALA A 209 -0.65 -15.25 -33.30
N ILE A 210 -1.72 -14.67 -33.82
CA ILE A 210 -1.91 -13.21 -33.87
C ILE A 210 -2.11 -12.65 -32.45
N ILE A 211 -2.94 -13.30 -31.62
CA ILE A 211 -3.13 -12.91 -30.22
C ILE A 211 -1.79 -12.93 -29.48
N ASN A 212 -1.06 -14.05 -29.56
CA ASN A 212 0.22 -14.19 -28.88
C ASN A 212 1.24 -13.16 -29.37
N LYS A 213 1.29 -12.90 -30.69
CA LYS A 213 2.18 -11.89 -31.27
C LYS A 213 1.84 -10.49 -30.78
N ARG A 214 0.55 -10.12 -30.67
CA ARG A 214 0.12 -8.82 -30.14
C ARG A 214 0.57 -8.65 -28.70
N ILE A 215 0.33 -9.65 -27.86
CA ILE A 215 0.72 -9.67 -26.44
C ILE A 215 2.23 -9.51 -26.30
N VAL A 216 3.00 -10.41 -26.92
CA VAL A 216 4.47 -10.40 -26.79
C VAL A 216 5.05 -9.09 -27.31
N ASN A 217 4.53 -8.54 -28.41
CA ASN A 217 5.01 -7.26 -28.92
C ASN A 217 4.68 -6.08 -28.01
N TRP A 218 3.52 -6.08 -27.33
CA TRP A 218 3.22 -5.04 -26.36
C TRP A 218 4.18 -5.11 -25.16
N PHE A 219 4.45 -6.31 -24.65
CA PHE A 219 5.38 -6.50 -23.55
C PHE A 219 6.86 -6.23 -23.91
N LYS A 220 7.25 -6.31 -25.20
CA LYS A 220 8.63 -6.00 -25.64
C LYS A 220 9.09 -4.57 -25.39
N ASP A 221 8.15 -3.63 -25.23
CA ASP A 221 8.45 -2.23 -24.93
C ASP A 221 8.95 -2.04 -23.49
N PHE A 222 8.90 -3.08 -22.66
CA PHE A 222 9.20 -3.04 -21.23
C PHE A 222 10.27 -4.07 -20.85
N ASP A 223 11.00 -3.79 -19.78
CA ASP A 223 11.88 -4.79 -19.16
C ASP A 223 11.05 -5.76 -18.29
N VAL A 224 10.54 -6.80 -18.95
CA VAL A 224 9.55 -7.74 -18.41
C VAL A 224 9.84 -9.16 -18.85
N VAL A 225 9.63 -10.10 -17.93
CA VAL A 225 9.56 -11.53 -18.26
C VAL A 225 8.09 -11.89 -18.43
N ILE A 226 7.67 -12.39 -19.59
CA ILE A 226 6.32 -12.91 -19.82
C ILE A 226 6.37 -14.34 -20.34
N THR A 227 5.59 -15.22 -19.72
CA THR A 227 5.51 -16.63 -20.08
C THR A 227 4.06 -17.08 -20.16
N LYS A 228 3.72 -17.74 -21.27
CA LYS A 228 2.45 -18.45 -21.42
C LYS A 228 2.54 -19.79 -20.71
N TYR A 229 1.65 -20.04 -19.74
CA TYR A 229 1.62 -21.30 -18.98
C TYR A 229 0.41 -22.19 -19.30
N ASP A 230 -0.57 -21.66 -20.04
CA ASP A 230 -1.75 -22.37 -20.51
C ASP A 230 -2.27 -21.71 -21.82
N LYS A 231 -3.22 -22.31 -22.53
CA LYS A 231 -3.71 -21.87 -23.84
C LYS A 231 -4.13 -20.40 -23.90
N SER A 232 -4.70 -19.87 -22.83
CA SER A 232 -5.18 -18.48 -22.72
C SER A 232 -4.56 -17.70 -21.56
N LYS A 233 -3.55 -18.27 -20.88
CA LYS A 233 -3.06 -17.73 -19.60
C LYS A 233 -1.58 -17.42 -19.62
N TYR A 234 -1.23 -16.27 -19.07
CA TYR A 234 0.11 -15.71 -19.03
C TYR A 234 0.44 -15.26 -17.61
N ILE A 235 1.69 -15.47 -17.23
CA ILE A 235 2.29 -14.87 -16.04
C ILE A 235 3.38 -13.92 -16.52
N PHE A 236 3.52 -12.78 -15.84
CA PHE A 236 4.62 -11.86 -16.10
C PHE A 236 5.23 -11.32 -14.81
N LEU A 237 6.53 -11.06 -14.86
CA LEU A 237 7.32 -10.45 -13.80
C LEU A 237 7.88 -9.13 -14.32
N VAL A 238 7.61 -8.05 -13.59
CA VAL A 238 7.93 -6.69 -14.03
C VAL A 238 8.48 -5.89 -12.87
N THR A 239 9.38 -4.94 -13.11
CA THR A 239 9.83 -4.01 -12.06
C THR A 239 8.74 -2.96 -11.76
N ILE A 240 8.78 -2.36 -10.57
CA ILE A 240 7.87 -1.26 -10.22
C ILE A 240 8.03 -0.07 -11.17
N LYS A 241 9.26 0.19 -11.64
CA LYS A 241 9.55 1.19 -12.67
C LYS A 241 8.74 0.94 -13.94
N GLU A 242 8.89 -0.24 -14.52
CA GLU A 242 8.21 -0.62 -15.77
C GLU A 242 6.68 -0.70 -15.60
N LEU A 243 6.20 -1.20 -14.46
CA LEU A 243 4.77 -1.18 -14.13
C LEU A 243 4.20 0.24 -14.11
N SER A 244 4.99 1.23 -13.70
CA SER A 244 4.55 2.64 -13.68
C SER A 244 4.40 3.19 -15.11
N ILE A 245 5.18 2.69 -16.08
CA ILE A 245 5.03 2.99 -17.50
C ILE A 245 3.77 2.32 -18.05
N MET A 246 3.51 1.06 -17.70
CA MET A 246 2.27 0.34 -18.07
C MET A 246 1.02 1.04 -17.51
N ASP A 247 1.08 1.51 -16.26
CA ASP A 247 0.05 2.32 -15.59
C ASP A 247 -0.23 3.60 -16.38
N ASN A 248 0.82 4.35 -16.76
CA ASN A 248 0.68 5.57 -17.55
C ASN A 248 0.09 5.33 -18.96
N LYS A 249 0.42 4.20 -19.60
CA LYS A 249 -0.21 3.73 -20.85
C LYS A 249 -1.64 3.22 -20.65
N LYS A 250 -2.09 3.07 -19.40
CA LYS A 250 -3.44 2.59 -19.02
C LYS A 250 -3.80 1.22 -19.61
N PHE A 251 -2.80 0.34 -19.79
CA PHE A 251 -2.98 -0.98 -20.41
C PHE A 251 -3.74 -0.92 -21.75
N ASP A 252 -3.30 -0.05 -22.66
CA ASP A 252 -3.79 0.05 -24.04
C ASP A 252 -3.74 -1.27 -24.83
N LEU A 253 -2.99 -2.27 -24.37
CA LEU A 253 -3.07 -3.68 -24.82
C LEU A 253 -4.53 -4.19 -24.91
N LEU A 254 -5.38 -3.80 -23.97
CA LEU A 254 -6.79 -4.24 -23.95
C LEU A 254 -7.53 -3.77 -25.21
N ASP A 255 -7.32 -2.51 -25.61
CA ASP A 255 -7.91 -1.95 -26.83
C ASP A 255 -7.27 -2.60 -28.09
N ASP A 256 -5.96 -2.88 -28.05
CA ASP A 256 -5.22 -3.56 -29.12
C ASP A 256 -5.69 -5.00 -29.40
N LEU A 257 -6.06 -5.74 -28.35
CA LEU A 257 -6.65 -7.07 -28.44
C LEU A 257 -8.07 -6.99 -29.00
N ARG A 258 -8.89 -6.06 -28.50
CA ARG A 258 -10.28 -5.88 -28.96
C ARG A 258 -10.39 -5.57 -30.46
N ASN A 259 -9.39 -4.89 -31.00
CA ASN A 259 -9.33 -4.51 -32.41
C ASN A 259 -8.89 -5.64 -33.36
N ILE A 260 -8.57 -6.85 -32.85
CA ILE A 260 -8.21 -7.99 -33.69
C ILE A 260 -9.46 -8.53 -34.40
N LYS A 261 -9.42 -8.51 -35.76
CA LYS A 261 -10.47 -9.07 -36.62
C LYS A 261 -9.87 -10.02 -37.64
N VAL A 262 -10.05 -11.33 -37.41
CA VAL A 262 -9.55 -12.42 -38.28
C VAL A 262 -10.71 -13.31 -38.75
N GLY A 263 -11.95 -12.82 -38.63
CA GLY A 263 -13.17 -13.60 -38.91
C GLY A 263 -13.88 -14.09 -37.64
N ASN A 264 -13.35 -13.78 -36.46
CA ASN A 264 -14.07 -13.88 -35.19
C ASN A 264 -15.24 -12.89 -35.16
N THR A 265 -16.40 -13.35 -34.68
CA THR A 265 -17.57 -12.48 -34.45
C THR A 265 -17.55 -11.85 -33.06
N LEU A 266 -16.98 -12.56 -32.08
CA LEU A 266 -16.77 -12.05 -30.73
C LEU A 266 -15.45 -11.28 -30.63
N PRO A 267 -15.40 -10.14 -29.91
CA PRO A 267 -14.16 -9.42 -29.66
C PRO A 267 -13.22 -10.24 -28.76
N ILE A 268 -11.91 -10.04 -28.95
CA ILE A 268 -10.90 -10.65 -28.08
C ILE A 268 -10.64 -9.69 -26.93
N THR A 269 -10.93 -10.11 -25.70
CA THR A 269 -10.69 -9.31 -24.50
C THR A 269 -9.74 -10.04 -23.55
N ALA A 270 -9.19 -9.30 -22.59
CA ALA A 270 -8.31 -9.88 -21.58
C ALA A 270 -8.56 -9.29 -20.20
N SER A 271 -8.38 -10.13 -19.19
CA SER A 271 -8.34 -9.74 -17.78
C SER A 271 -6.89 -9.78 -17.29
N ILE A 272 -6.43 -8.68 -16.68
CA ILE A 272 -5.06 -8.54 -16.16
C ILE A 272 -5.13 -8.20 -14.67
N GLY A 273 -4.41 -8.94 -13.85
CA GLY A 273 -4.24 -8.66 -12.42
C GLY A 273 -2.76 -8.47 -12.08
N VAL A 274 -2.42 -7.38 -11.39
CA VAL A 274 -1.03 -7.09 -10.95
C VAL A 274 -1.02 -6.79 -9.47
N GLY A 275 -0.18 -7.50 -8.72
CA GLY A 275 -0.01 -7.28 -7.29
C GLY A 275 1.22 -6.43 -7.01
N LYS A 276 1.05 -5.11 -6.83
CA LYS A 276 2.13 -4.17 -6.49
C LYS A 276 2.53 -4.27 -5.01
N ASN A 277 2.86 -5.49 -4.57
CA ASN A 277 3.32 -5.77 -3.22
C ASN A 277 4.85 -5.65 -3.15
N LYS A 278 5.33 -4.82 -2.22
CA LYS A 278 6.75 -4.52 -2.06
C LYS A 278 7.47 -5.37 -1.01
N VAL A 279 6.72 -6.27 -0.34
CA VAL A 279 7.21 -7.06 0.80
C VAL A 279 7.81 -8.38 0.32
N SER A 280 7.09 -9.13 -0.52
CA SER A 280 7.55 -10.41 -1.07
C SER A 280 6.90 -10.72 -2.41
N LEU A 281 7.55 -11.57 -3.22
CA LEU A 281 6.97 -12.06 -4.47
C LEU A 281 5.75 -12.95 -4.24
N ILE A 282 5.70 -13.67 -3.11
CA ILE A 282 4.55 -14.51 -2.73
C ILE A 282 3.32 -13.62 -2.52
N ASN A 283 3.44 -12.58 -1.71
CA ASN A 283 2.34 -11.64 -1.46
C ASN A 283 1.96 -10.89 -2.74
N SER A 284 2.95 -10.56 -3.58
CA SER A 284 2.71 -9.97 -4.90
C SER A 284 1.91 -10.90 -5.82
N GLN A 285 2.21 -12.19 -5.81
CA GLN A 285 1.48 -13.20 -6.56
C GLN A 285 0.04 -13.35 -6.05
N GLU A 286 -0.17 -13.46 -4.74
CA GLU A 286 -1.51 -13.52 -4.13
C GLU A 286 -2.34 -12.27 -4.47
N ASP A 287 -1.74 -11.09 -4.34
CA ASP A 287 -2.37 -9.82 -4.70
C ASP A 287 -2.71 -9.75 -6.19
N ALA A 288 -1.85 -10.29 -7.06
CA ALA A 288 -2.09 -10.36 -8.50
C ALA A 288 -3.25 -11.30 -8.85
N MET A 289 -3.36 -12.46 -8.17
CA MET A 289 -4.48 -13.40 -8.37
C MET A 289 -5.79 -12.78 -7.90
N LEU A 290 -5.82 -12.13 -6.72
CA LEU A 290 -7.01 -11.41 -6.25
C LEU A 290 -7.43 -10.30 -7.22
N ALA A 291 -6.47 -9.55 -7.75
CA ALA A 291 -6.73 -8.53 -8.77
C ALA A 291 -7.29 -9.14 -10.07
N LEU A 292 -6.77 -10.28 -10.51
CA LEU A 292 -7.25 -10.98 -11.70
C LEU A 292 -8.67 -11.51 -11.51
N GLU A 293 -8.94 -12.15 -10.37
CA GLU A 293 -10.28 -12.65 -10.02
C GLU A 293 -11.30 -11.52 -9.94
N LEU A 294 -10.90 -10.36 -9.39
CA LEU A 294 -11.73 -9.18 -9.40
C LEU A 294 -11.99 -8.66 -10.82
N ALA A 295 -10.99 -8.69 -11.71
CA ALA A 295 -11.17 -8.29 -13.10
C ALA A 295 -12.17 -9.20 -13.82
N LEU A 296 -12.01 -10.52 -13.67
CA LEU A 296 -12.93 -11.53 -14.21
C LEU A 296 -14.34 -11.40 -13.62
N GLY A 297 -14.45 -11.21 -12.29
CA GLY A 297 -15.72 -11.05 -11.58
C GLY A 297 -16.44 -9.73 -11.90
N ARG A 298 -15.74 -8.73 -12.42
CA ARG A 298 -16.31 -7.49 -12.98
C ARG A 298 -16.62 -7.58 -14.46
N GLY A 299 -16.51 -8.79 -15.02
CA GLY A 299 -16.91 -9.11 -16.38
C GLY A 299 -15.81 -8.97 -17.43
N GLY A 300 -14.56 -9.06 -16.99
CA GLY A 300 -13.38 -9.09 -17.86
C GLY A 300 -13.06 -7.77 -18.56
N ASP A 301 -12.25 -7.86 -19.62
CA ASP A 301 -11.80 -6.72 -20.44
C ASP A 301 -11.16 -5.59 -19.63
N GLN A 302 -10.43 -5.94 -18.57
CA GLN A 302 -9.96 -4.99 -17.57
C GLN A 302 -8.56 -5.35 -17.06
N ALA A 303 -7.80 -4.32 -16.69
CA ALA A 303 -6.56 -4.46 -15.96
C ALA A 303 -6.71 -3.86 -14.56
N ILE A 304 -6.27 -4.58 -13.54
CA ILE A 304 -6.36 -4.16 -12.15
C ILE A 304 -4.98 -4.25 -11.50
N ILE A 305 -4.53 -3.14 -10.92
CA ILE A 305 -3.34 -3.10 -10.05
C ILE A 305 -3.81 -3.01 -8.60
N LYS A 306 -3.45 -4.00 -7.78
CA LYS A 306 -3.63 -3.99 -6.33
C LYS A 306 -2.36 -3.47 -5.65
N ASN A 307 -2.49 -2.52 -4.73
CA ASN A 307 -1.39 -1.95 -3.95
C ASN A 307 -1.84 -1.81 -2.48
N GLY A 308 -1.56 -2.84 -1.67
CA GLY A 308 -2.20 -2.99 -0.37
C GLY A 308 -3.71 -3.07 -0.52
N ASP A 309 -4.45 -2.23 0.19
CA ASP A 309 -5.91 -2.19 0.14
C ASP A 309 -6.49 -1.39 -1.05
N LYS A 310 -5.61 -0.75 -1.83
CA LYS A 310 -6.03 0.11 -2.95
C LYS A 310 -6.02 -0.67 -4.26
N TYR A 311 -7.06 -0.47 -5.06
CA TYR A 311 -7.19 -1.02 -6.41
C TYR A 311 -7.22 0.12 -7.43
N LYS A 312 -6.52 -0.06 -8.55
CA LYS A 312 -6.54 0.85 -9.70
C LYS A 312 -6.98 0.08 -10.93
N PHE A 313 -8.03 0.56 -11.60
CA PHE A 313 -8.73 -0.14 -12.68
C PHE A 313 -8.51 0.56 -14.03
N TYR A 314 -8.40 -0.23 -15.09
CA TYR A 314 -8.33 0.21 -16.48
C TYR A 314 -9.20 -0.68 -17.37
N GLY A 315 -9.69 -0.14 -18.49
CA GLY A 315 -10.55 -0.88 -19.42
C GLY A 315 -12.04 -0.85 -19.05
N GLY A 316 -12.76 -1.93 -19.34
CA GLY A 316 -14.20 -2.08 -19.06
C GLY A 316 -15.12 -1.34 -20.04
N LYS A 317 -14.67 -1.18 -21.30
CA LYS A 317 -15.41 -0.46 -22.35
C LYS A 317 -16.37 -1.37 -23.13
N THR A 318 -16.25 -2.69 -23.03
CA THR A 318 -17.17 -3.62 -23.70
C THR A 318 -18.48 -3.77 -22.92
N LYS A 319 -19.61 -3.57 -23.62
CA LYS A 319 -20.83 -4.32 -23.29
C LYS A 319 -20.51 -5.78 -23.60
N GLU A 320 -20.46 -6.63 -22.59
CA GLU A 320 -20.24 -8.05 -22.82
C GLU A 320 -21.44 -8.59 -23.61
N VAL A 321 -21.12 -9.28 -24.71
CA VAL A 321 -22.10 -10.07 -25.46
C VAL A 321 -22.67 -11.09 -24.49
N GLU A 322 -23.99 -11.25 -24.45
CA GLU A 322 -24.65 -12.25 -23.61
C GLU A 322 -23.89 -13.58 -23.65
N ARG A 323 -23.36 -13.99 -22.49
CA ARG A 323 -22.77 -15.32 -22.37
C ARG A 323 -23.89 -16.34 -22.42
N THR A 324 -23.86 -17.17 -23.46
CA THR A 324 -24.45 -18.50 -23.40
C THR A 324 -23.49 -19.43 -22.66
N THR A 325 -23.92 -19.98 -21.54
CA THR A 325 -24.11 -21.44 -21.49
C THR A 325 -25.16 -21.76 -20.43
N LYS A 326 -26.34 -22.21 -20.87
CA LYS A 326 -27.35 -22.91 -20.07
C LYS A 326 -26.75 -24.00 -19.15
N VAL A 327 -25.53 -24.45 -19.45
CA VAL A 327 -24.73 -25.36 -18.63
C VAL A 327 -24.39 -24.76 -17.26
N LYS A 328 -23.96 -23.49 -17.16
CA LYS A 328 -23.55 -22.89 -15.88
C LYS A 328 -24.75 -22.68 -14.96
N SER A 329 -25.84 -22.12 -15.47
CA SER A 329 -27.09 -21.97 -14.73
C SER A 329 -27.68 -23.31 -14.31
N ARG A 330 -27.62 -24.33 -15.17
CA ARG A 330 -28.02 -25.70 -14.83
C ARG A 330 -27.19 -26.29 -13.68
N ILE A 331 -25.85 -26.13 -13.71
CA ILE A 331 -24.98 -26.59 -12.61
C ILE A 331 -25.35 -25.87 -11.32
N LYS A 332 -25.51 -24.54 -11.37
CA LYS A 332 -25.89 -23.73 -10.19
C LYS A 332 -27.27 -24.08 -9.65
N ALA A 333 -28.22 -24.42 -10.52
CA ALA A 333 -29.53 -24.88 -10.11
C ALA A 333 -29.49 -26.24 -9.41
N TYR A 334 -28.69 -27.20 -9.90
CA TYR A 334 -28.52 -28.48 -9.22
C TYR A 334 -27.78 -28.34 -7.89
N GLU A 335 -26.74 -27.50 -7.82
CA GLU A 335 -26.07 -27.16 -6.55
C GLU A 335 -27.06 -26.55 -5.55
N PHE A 336 -27.84 -25.56 -5.99
CA PHE A 336 -28.84 -24.91 -5.14
C PHE A 336 -29.93 -25.90 -4.68
N LYS A 337 -30.42 -26.77 -5.56
CA LYS A 337 -31.39 -27.82 -5.22
C LYS A 337 -30.85 -28.79 -4.17
N ALA A 338 -29.59 -29.20 -4.30
CA ALA A 338 -28.94 -30.05 -3.30
C ALA A 338 -28.89 -29.36 -1.93
N ILE A 339 -28.47 -28.09 -1.89
CA ILE A 339 -28.41 -27.29 -0.66
C ILE A 339 -29.81 -27.12 -0.03
N LEU A 340 -30.84 -26.82 -0.84
CA LEU A 340 -32.22 -26.74 -0.37
C LEU A 340 -32.67 -28.06 0.29
N SER A 341 -32.36 -29.20 -0.34
CA SER A 341 -32.78 -30.51 0.17
C SER A 341 -32.16 -30.91 1.51
N GLU A 342 -31.11 -30.22 1.96
CA GLU A 342 -30.49 -30.44 3.26
C GLU A 342 -30.97 -29.47 4.34
N ALA A 343 -31.64 -28.38 3.96
CA ALA A 343 -32.04 -27.33 4.90
C ALA A 343 -33.24 -27.77 5.76
N SER A 344 -33.29 -27.37 7.04
CA SER A 344 -34.50 -27.55 7.86
C SER A 344 -35.61 -26.57 7.45
N ASN A 345 -35.22 -25.34 7.18
CA ASN A 345 -36.05 -24.21 6.78
C ASN A 345 -35.19 -23.21 6.00
N VAL A 346 -35.84 -22.36 5.19
CA VAL A 346 -35.17 -21.37 4.36
C VAL A 346 -35.62 -19.97 4.77
N TYR A 347 -34.66 -19.08 5.02
CA TYR A 347 -34.91 -17.64 5.19
C TYR A 347 -34.36 -16.90 3.98
N ILE A 348 -35.19 -16.02 3.43
CA ILE A 348 -34.89 -15.26 2.23
C ILE A 348 -34.81 -13.79 2.61
N VAL A 349 -33.67 -13.15 2.35
CA VAL A 349 -33.43 -11.75 2.70
C VAL A 349 -32.86 -10.98 1.52
N GLY A 350 -33.26 -9.72 1.41
CA GLY A 350 -32.88 -8.81 0.33
C GLY A 350 -32.04 -7.62 0.78
N HIS A 351 -31.87 -6.66 -0.12
CA HIS A 351 -31.34 -5.34 0.23
C HIS A 351 -32.33 -4.50 1.05
N LYS A 352 -31.81 -3.47 1.71
CA LYS A 352 -32.61 -2.43 2.35
C LYS A 352 -33.49 -1.73 1.35
N ASN A 353 -34.74 -1.43 1.73
CA ASN A 353 -35.74 -0.86 0.83
C ASN A 353 -35.97 -1.73 -0.41
N MET A 354 -36.25 -3.03 -0.18
CA MET A 354 -36.59 -4.02 -1.19
C MET A 354 -37.45 -3.43 -2.33
N ASP A 355 -37.01 -3.64 -3.56
CA ASP A 355 -37.74 -3.27 -4.77
C ASP A 355 -38.37 -4.50 -5.44
N MET A 356 -38.91 -4.33 -6.66
CA MET A 356 -39.59 -5.41 -7.37
C MET A 356 -38.64 -6.52 -7.82
N ASP A 357 -37.38 -6.22 -8.15
CA ASP A 357 -36.42 -7.28 -8.51
C ASP A 357 -36.07 -8.12 -7.30
N CYS A 358 -35.80 -7.46 -6.18
CA CYS A 358 -35.51 -8.15 -4.94
C CYS A 358 -36.71 -8.95 -4.41
N LEU A 359 -37.93 -8.40 -4.42
CA LEU A 359 -39.13 -9.12 -3.98
C LEU A 359 -39.50 -10.26 -4.93
N GLY A 360 -39.46 -10.03 -6.24
CA GLY A 360 -39.75 -11.07 -7.24
C GLY A 360 -38.76 -12.23 -7.15
N ALA A 361 -37.46 -11.94 -6.97
CA ALA A 361 -36.43 -12.95 -6.77
C ALA A 361 -36.68 -13.74 -5.47
N ALA A 362 -37.07 -13.05 -4.38
CA ALA A 362 -37.41 -13.71 -3.12
C ALA A 362 -38.61 -14.67 -3.27
N ILE A 363 -39.63 -14.27 -4.02
CA ILE A 363 -40.80 -15.10 -4.34
C ILE A 363 -40.41 -16.32 -5.19
N GLY A 364 -39.54 -16.13 -6.18
CA GLY A 364 -39.03 -17.25 -6.99
C GLY A 364 -38.23 -18.26 -6.15
N VAL A 365 -37.39 -17.78 -5.23
CA VAL A 365 -36.66 -18.64 -4.27
C VAL A 365 -37.62 -19.35 -3.32
N TYR A 366 -38.68 -18.68 -2.86
CA TYR A 366 -39.73 -19.29 -2.05
C TYR A 366 -40.39 -20.46 -2.80
N ARG A 367 -40.77 -20.26 -4.07
CA ARG A 367 -41.32 -21.35 -4.89
C ARG A 367 -40.32 -22.48 -5.13
N ALA A 368 -39.04 -22.17 -5.37
CA ALA A 368 -37.98 -23.18 -5.49
C ALA A 368 -37.83 -24.05 -4.22
N SER A 369 -37.98 -23.42 -3.05
CA SER A 369 -37.91 -24.09 -1.75
C SER A 369 -39.10 -25.03 -1.55
N LEU A 370 -40.31 -24.58 -1.88
CA LEU A 370 -41.51 -25.42 -1.83
C LEU A 370 -41.42 -26.63 -2.78
N LEU A 371 -40.90 -26.44 -4.00
CA LEU A 371 -40.66 -27.54 -4.96
C LEU A 371 -39.64 -28.57 -4.47
N SER A 372 -38.86 -28.22 -3.44
CA SER A 372 -37.88 -29.09 -2.79
C SER A 372 -38.38 -29.64 -1.43
N ASP A 373 -39.69 -29.52 -1.17
CA ASP A 373 -40.37 -29.90 0.08
C ASP A 373 -39.80 -29.19 1.32
N ARG A 374 -39.43 -27.92 1.19
CA ARG A 374 -38.88 -27.10 2.28
C ARG A 374 -39.75 -25.89 2.59
N LYS A 375 -39.98 -25.67 3.89
CA LYS A 375 -40.62 -24.44 4.37
C LYS A 375 -39.68 -23.25 4.16
N ALA A 376 -40.20 -22.18 3.58
CA ALA A 376 -39.45 -20.95 3.34
C ALA A 376 -40.23 -19.73 3.84
N ASN A 377 -39.49 -18.72 4.29
CA ASN A 377 -40.03 -17.44 4.74
C ASN A 377 -39.20 -16.28 4.20
N ILE A 378 -39.87 -15.20 3.78
CA ILE A 378 -39.25 -13.96 3.34
C ILE A 378 -39.17 -13.02 4.55
N VAL A 379 -37.98 -12.53 4.88
CA VAL A 379 -37.78 -11.63 6.00
C VAL A 379 -38.07 -10.21 5.56
N LEU A 380 -39.19 -9.65 6.04
CA LEU A 380 -39.66 -8.31 5.71
C LEU A 380 -40.49 -7.76 6.88
N ASP A 381 -40.04 -6.66 7.50
CA ASP A 381 -40.81 -6.02 8.58
C ASP A 381 -42.04 -5.29 8.05
N LYS A 382 -41.87 -4.47 7.01
CA LYS A 382 -42.93 -3.71 6.35
C LYS A 382 -42.63 -3.51 4.87
N PRO A 383 -43.63 -3.62 3.98
CA PRO A 383 -43.46 -3.28 2.58
C PRO A 383 -43.16 -1.78 2.40
N GLY A 384 -42.22 -1.47 1.50
CA GLY A 384 -41.96 -0.11 1.03
C GLY A 384 -42.93 0.28 -0.09
N ILE A 385 -42.97 1.57 -0.44
CA ILE A 385 -43.86 2.12 -1.48
C ILE A 385 -43.66 1.39 -2.83
N GLY A 386 -42.42 1.02 -3.15
CA GLY A 386 -42.08 0.36 -4.41
C GLY A 386 -42.66 -1.04 -4.59
N ILE A 387 -42.99 -1.74 -3.49
CA ILE A 387 -43.49 -3.13 -3.51
C ILE A 387 -44.90 -3.29 -2.92
N GLN A 388 -45.48 -2.20 -2.38
CA GLN A 388 -46.76 -2.22 -1.65
C GLN A 388 -47.88 -2.90 -2.43
N SER A 389 -48.03 -2.59 -3.71
CA SER A 389 -49.11 -3.11 -4.55
C SER A 389 -49.03 -4.63 -4.75
N LEU A 390 -47.83 -5.15 -4.98
CA LEU A 390 -47.59 -6.59 -5.11
C LEU A 390 -47.79 -7.29 -3.76
N TYR A 391 -47.27 -6.71 -2.69
CA TYR A 391 -47.44 -7.22 -1.33
C TYR A 391 -48.92 -7.33 -0.93
N GLU A 392 -49.71 -6.28 -1.13
CA GLU A 392 -51.15 -6.27 -0.82
C GLU A 392 -51.89 -7.35 -1.62
N ARG A 393 -51.63 -7.45 -2.92
CA ARG A 393 -52.21 -8.49 -3.79
C ARG A 393 -51.85 -9.90 -3.32
N MET A 394 -50.64 -10.12 -2.80
CA MET A 394 -50.26 -11.42 -2.22
C MET A 394 -51.06 -11.78 -0.99
N MET A 395 -51.31 -10.82 -0.10
CA MET A 395 -52.04 -11.04 1.15
C MET A 395 -53.52 -11.40 0.95
N GLU A 396 -54.07 -11.18 -0.25
CA GLU A 396 -55.42 -11.62 -0.63
C GLU A 396 -55.53 -13.16 -0.75
N PHE A 397 -54.42 -13.87 -0.96
CA PHE A 397 -54.40 -15.33 -1.12
C PHE A 397 -53.91 -16.02 0.16
N ASP A 398 -54.66 -17.02 0.62
CA ASP A 398 -54.35 -17.76 1.85
C ASP A 398 -52.97 -18.46 1.82
N GLU A 399 -52.51 -18.91 0.65
CA GLU A 399 -51.19 -19.55 0.48
C GLU A 399 -50.03 -18.64 0.89
N TYR A 400 -50.18 -17.32 0.77
CA TYR A 400 -49.09 -16.36 0.99
C TYR A 400 -49.13 -15.67 2.35
N LYS A 401 -50.16 -15.87 3.18
CA LYS A 401 -50.33 -15.13 4.44
C LYS A 401 -49.21 -15.34 5.45
N ASP A 402 -48.62 -16.53 5.48
CA ASP A 402 -47.59 -16.91 6.45
C ASP A 402 -46.16 -16.89 5.88
N ILE A 403 -45.96 -16.32 4.68
CA ILE A 403 -44.64 -16.33 4.04
C ILE A 403 -43.72 -15.25 4.60
N PHE A 404 -44.28 -14.09 4.95
CA PHE A 404 -43.50 -12.97 5.47
C PHE A 404 -43.34 -13.08 6.99
N ILE A 405 -42.09 -12.96 7.45
CA ILE A 405 -41.77 -12.92 8.88
C ILE A 405 -40.97 -11.66 9.20
N THR A 406 -41.13 -11.16 10.42
CA THR A 406 -40.37 -10.00 10.89
C THR A 406 -38.91 -10.37 11.17
N LYS A 407 -38.03 -9.36 11.17
CA LYS A 407 -36.62 -9.54 11.54
C LYS A 407 -36.44 -10.16 12.93
N GLU A 408 -37.31 -9.80 13.87
CA GLU A 408 -37.26 -10.26 15.26
C GLU A 408 -37.54 -11.75 15.34
N THR A 409 -38.56 -12.22 14.62
CA THR A 409 -38.89 -13.65 14.51
C THR A 409 -37.75 -14.41 13.85
N ALA A 410 -37.24 -13.93 12.71
CA ALA A 410 -36.14 -14.58 11.99
C ALA A 410 -34.87 -14.71 12.86
N LEU A 411 -34.48 -13.65 13.57
CA LEU A 411 -33.30 -13.64 14.44
C LEU A 411 -33.44 -14.54 15.68
N LYS A 412 -34.67 -14.79 16.13
CA LYS A 412 -34.96 -15.63 17.30
C LYS A 412 -35.04 -17.12 16.93
N GLU A 413 -35.54 -17.43 15.74
CA GLU A 413 -35.83 -18.79 15.30
C GLU A 413 -34.75 -19.40 14.40
N ILE A 414 -33.80 -18.61 13.90
CA ILE A 414 -32.68 -19.12 13.09
C ILE A 414 -31.88 -20.19 13.86
N THR A 415 -31.63 -21.31 13.20
CA THR A 415 -30.79 -22.40 13.71
C THR A 415 -29.62 -22.65 12.76
N LYS A 416 -28.71 -23.54 13.16
CA LYS A 416 -27.55 -23.94 12.33
C LYS A 416 -27.95 -24.63 11.03
N ASP A 417 -29.12 -25.28 11.02
CA ASP A 417 -29.66 -26.01 9.87
C ASP A 417 -30.54 -25.13 8.96
N THR A 418 -30.79 -23.88 9.35
CA THR A 418 -31.48 -22.89 8.53
C THR A 418 -30.59 -22.44 7.38
N LEU A 419 -31.12 -22.49 6.16
CA LEU A 419 -30.48 -21.92 4.99
C LEU A 419 -30.84 -20.44 4.85
N LEU A 420 -29.84 -19.57 4.84
CA LEU A 420 -30.02 -18.16 4.50
C LEU A 420 -29.78 -17.95 2.99
N VAL A 421 -30.81 -17.54 2.26
CA VAL A 421 -30.70 -17.15 0.85
C VAL A 421 -30.78 -15.64 0.74
N ILE A 422 -29.75 -15.04 0.18
CA ILE A 422 -29.65 -13.61 -0.06
C ILE A 422 -29.92 -13.35 -1.53
N VAL A 423 -30.85 -12.45 -1.83
CA VAL A 423 -31.23 -12.07 -3.19
C VAL A 423 -31.00 -10.59 -3.45
N ASP A 424 -30.55 -10.27 -4.66
CA ASP A 424 -30.33 -8.92 -5.19
C ASP A 424 -29.36 -8.04 -4.37
N VAL A 425 -28.52 -8.68 -3.56
CA VAL A 425 -27.44 -8.01 -2.84
C VAL A 425 -26.37 -8.99 -2.41
N HIS A 426 -25.12 -8.56 -2.49
CA HIS A 426 -23.98 -9.33 -2.00
C HIS A 426 -23.15 -8.60 -0.95
N ARG A 427 -23.59 -7.40 -0.54
CA ARG A 427 -22.89 -6.54 0.42
C ARG A 427 -23.58 -6.54 1.76
N LYS A 428 -22.85 -6.89 2.83
CA LYS A 428 -23.43 -6.98 4.18
C LYS A 428 -24.04 -5.63 4.62
N SER A 429 -23.40 -4.52 4.31
CA SER A 429 -23.87 -3.17 4.68
C SER A 429 -25.22 -2.76 4.06
N TYR A 430 -25.62 -3.40 2.95
CA TYR A 430 -26.83 -3.11 2.20
C TYR A 430 -27.98 -4.09 2.47
N LEU A 431 -27.77 -5.14 3.26
CA LEU A 431 -28.81 -6.09 3.66
C LEU A 431 -29.86 -5.46 4.55
N GLU A 432 -31.13 -5.87 4.41
CA GLU A 432 -32.20 -5.48 5.34
C GLU A 432 -31.90 -5.93 6.77
N VAL A 433 -31.40 -7.16 6.94
CA VAL A 433 -31.06 -7.75 8.26
C VAL A 433 -29.64 -8.33 8.22
N PRO A 434 -28.58 -7.50 8.33
CA PRO A 434 -27.20 -7.95 8.24
C PRO A 434 -26.80 -8.94 9.35
N GLU A 435 -27.48 -8.93 10.48
CA GLU A 435 -27.22 -9.81 11.63
C GLU A 435 -27.53 -11.29 11.34
N LEU A 436 -28.36 -11.58 10.32
CA LEU A 436 -28.61 -12.97 9.91
C LEU A 436 -27.35 -13.62 9.32
N VAL A 437 -26.49 -12.84 8.65
CA VAL A 437 -25.22 -13.33 8.09
C VAL A 437 -24.29 -13.85 9.19
N ASP A 438 -24.34 -13.25 10.38
CA ASP A 438 -23.49 -13.63 11.51
C ASP A 438 -24.00 -14.88 12.25
N LYS A 439 -25.28 -15.23 12.06
CA LYS A 439 -25.93 -16.38 12.72
C LYS A 439 -26.08 -17.60 11.82
N ALA A 440 -26.16 -17.40 10.51
CA ALA A 440 -26.35 -18.48 9.55
C ALA A 440 -25.03 -19.25 9.30
N GLU A 441 -25.08 -20.59 9.34
CA GLU A 441 -23.94 -21.43 8.94
C GLU A 441 -23.95 -21.75 7.44
N LYS A 442 -25.12 -21.73 6.79
CA LYS A 442 -25.29 -21.97 5.35
C LYS A 442 -25.87 -20.72 4.68
N ILE A 443 -25.07 -20.08 3.81
CA ILE A 443 -25.46 -18.86 3.10
C ILE A 443 -25.38 -19.09 1.58
N VAL A 444 -26.44 -18.75 0.86
CA VAL A 444 -26.51 -18.71 -0.61
C VAL A 444 -26.72 -17.27 -1.04
N ILE A 445 -26.01 -16.82 -2.08
CA ILE A 445 -26.13 -15.45 -2.61
C ILE A 445 -26.47 -15.49 -4.10
N PHE A 446 -27.55 -14.81 -4.48
CA PHE A 446 -27.94 -14.53 -5.86
C PHE A 446 -27.94 -13.02 -6.06
N ASP A 447 -27.14 -12.53 -7.00
CA ASP A 447 -27.07 -11.09 -7.27
C ASP A 447 -26.59 -10.82 -8.71
N HIS A 448 -27.05 -9.75 -9.33
CA HIS A 448 -26.59 -9.28 -10.63
C HIS A 448 -25.74 -7.99 -10.54
N HIS A 449 -25.40 -7.55 -9.34
CA HIS A 449 -24.51 -6.42 -9.15
C HIS A 449 -23.03 -6.82 -9.24
N ARG A 450 -22.19 -5.92 -9.75
CA ARG A 450 -20.73 -6.13 -9.77
C ARG A 450 -20.17 -6.22 -8.35
N LYS A 451 -19.31 -7.21 -8.10
CA LYS A 451 -18.63 -7.37 -6.81
C LYS A 451 -17.84 -6.12 -6.41
N ASN A 452 -17.99 -5.73 -5.15
CA ASN A 452 -17.24 -4.67 -4.48
C ASN A 452 -16.44 -5.24 -3.29
N THR A 453 -15.62 -4.43 -2.63
CA THR A 453 -14.72 -4.85 -1.54
C THR A 453 -15.41 -5.25 -0.24
N ASP A 454 -16.69 -4.93 -0.06
CA ASP A 454 -17.52 -5.21 1.13
C ASP A 454 -18.49 -6.38 0.86
N PHE A 455 -17.96 -7.45 0.24
CA PHE A 455 -18.70 -8.66 -0.16
C PHE A 455 -18.80 -9.67 1.00
N ILE A 456 -19.85 -10.50 1.00
CA ILE A 456 -20.04 -11.56 2.00
C ILE A 456 -19.25 -12.80 1.59
N ASP A 457 -18.08 -13.01 2.20
CA ASP A 457 -17.11 -14.03 1.77
C ASP A 457 -17.47 -15.49 2.14
N ASN A 458 -18.33 -15.72 3.13
CA ASN A 458 -18.59 -17.04 3.73
C ASN A 458 -19.81 -17.80 3.16
N ALA A 459 -20.19 -17.54 1.91
CA ALA A 459 -21.31 -18.22 1.27
C ALA A 459 -20.95 -19.61 0.73
N VAL A 460 -21.78 -20.62 1.01
CA VAL A 460 -21.64 -21.99 0.47
C VAL A 460 -21.94 -22.04 -1.03
N LEU A 461 -22.76 -21.12 -1.53
CA LEU A 461 -23.01 -20.92 -2.95
C LEU A 461 -23.11 -19.43 -3.23
N THR A 462 -22.26 -18.94 -4.13
CA THR A 462 -22.36 -17.59 -4.68
C THR A 462 -22.63 -17.69 -6.17
N TYR A 463 -23.75 -17.13 -6.63
CA TYR A 463 -24.06 -16.99 -8.03
C TYR A 463 -24.29 -15.52 -8.35
N ILE A 464 -23.24 -14.88 -8.88
CA ILE A 464 -23.26 -13.47 -9.25
C ILE A 464 -22.96 -13.33 -10.74
N GLU A 465 -23.91 -12.77 -11.48
CA GLU A 465 -23.79 -12.54 -12.92
C GLU A 465 -24.06 -11.07 -13.24
N PRO A 466 -23.03 -10.20 -13.33
CA PRO A 466 -23.22 -8.76 -13.53
C PRO A 466 -23.93 -8.32 -14.82
N TYR A 467 -24.20 -9.26 -15.72
CA TYR A 467 -24.76 -9.03 -17.05
C TYR A 467 -26.15 -9.61 -17.23
N ILE A 468 -26.63 -10.39 -16.27
CA ILE A 468 -28.03 -10.80 -16.28
C ILE A 468 -28.88 -9.55 -15.98
N SER A 469 -30.06 -9.44 -16.61
CA SER A 469 -30.81 -8.19 -16.54
C SER A 469 -31.16 -7.81 -15.10
N SER A 470 -31.56 -8.81 -14.32
CA SER A 470 -32.07 -8.68 -12.96
C SER A 470 -31.90 -10.01 -12.20
N THR A 471 -31.97 -9.97 -10.88
CA THR A 471 -31.97 -11.18 -10.05
C THR A 471 -33.21 -12.04 -10.33
N CYS A 472 -34.38 -11.46 -10.66
CA CYS A 472 -35.54 -12.20 -11.15
C CYS A 472 -35.26 -13.03 -12.41
N GLU A 473 -34.51 -12.50 -13.39
CA GLU A 473 -34.10 -13.30 -14.56
C GLU A 473 -33.25 -14.50 -14.12
N MET A 474 -32.29 -14.27 -13.19
CA MET A 474 -31.45 -15.33 -12.63
C MET A 474 -32.27 -16.44 -11.97
N ILE A 475 -33.20 -16.07 -11.09
CA ILE A 475 -34.03 -17.03 -10.36
C ILE A 475 -34.98 -17.77 -11.30
N THR A 476 -35.52 -17.08 -12.32
CA THR A 476 -36.38 -17.69 -13.35
C THR A 476 -35.65 -18.80 -14.10
N GLU A 477 -34.39 -18.57 -14.48
CA GLU A 477 -33.57 -19.59 -15.13
C GLU A 477 -33.25 -20.77 -14.20
N LEU A 478 -32.96 -20.52 -12.92
CA LEU A 478 -32.71 -21.58 -11.94
C LEU A 478 -33.95 -22.46 -11.75
N LEU A 479 -35.13 -21.84 -11.62
CA LEU A 479 -36.40 -22.55 -11.42
C LEU A 479 -36.62 -23.60 -12.51
N TYR A 480 -36.32 -23.28 -13.77
CA TYR A 480 -36.46 -24.19 -14.91
C TYR A 480 -35.76 -25.55 -14.71
N TYR A 481 -34.64 -25.58 -13.98
CA TYR A 481 -33.87 -26.80 -13.74
C TYR A 481 -34.15 -27.47 -12.37
N ILE A 482 -34.80 -26.77 -11.44
CA ILE A 482 -35.06 -27.30 -10.10
C ILE A 482 -36.22 -28.31 -10.11
N GLY A 483 -37.22 -28.16 -10.97
CA GLY A 483 -38.38 -29.05 -11.07
C GLY A 483 -38.63 -29.58 -12.48
N ASP A 484 -39.12 -30.82 -12.59
CA ASP A 484 -39.43 -31.46 -13.88
C ASP A 484 -40.61 -30.79 -14.62
N LYS A 485 -41.41 -29.98 -13.90
CA LYS A 485 -42.46 -29.07 -14.42
C LYS A 485 -42.65 -27.90 -13.45
N VAL A 486 -41.95 -26.79 -13.67
CA VAL A 486 -42.16 -25.58 -12.86
C VAL A 486 -43.60 -25.11 -13.02
N LYS A 487 -44.35 -25.09 -11.92
CA LYS A 487 -45.68 -24.50 -11.86
C LYS A 487 -45.61 -23.26 -10.98
N LEU A 488 -45.33 -22.12 -11.61
CA LEU A 488 -45.54 -20.83 -10.98
C LEU A 488 -47.04 -20.53 -10.96
N THR A 489 -47.53 -19.89 -9.91
CA THR A 489 -48.84 -19.25 -9.96
C THR A 489 -48.77 -18.00 -10.84
N GLU A 490 -49.92 -17.51 -11.31
CA GLU A 490 -49.96 -16.26 -12.08
C GLU A 490 -49.34 -15.09 -11.29
N LEU A 491 -49.58 -15.05 -9.98
CA LEU A 491 -49.01 -14.03 -9.10
C LEU A 491 -47.48 -14.10 -9.03
N GLU A 492 -46.91 -15.30 -8.97
CA GLU A 492 -45.46 -15.48 -8.89
C GLU A 492 -44.77 -15.14 -10.22
N ALA A 493 -45.41 -15.50 -11.33
CA ALA A 493 -44.95 -15.10 -12.65
C ALA A 493 -45.00 -13.58 -12.82
N ASP A 494 -46.10 -12.93 -12.38
CA ASP A 494 -46.23 -11.47 -12.37
C ASP A 494 -45.14 -10.81 -11.52
N ALA A 495 -44.82 -11.38 -10.36
CA ALA A 495 -43.77 -10.86 -9.47
C ALA A 495 -42.38 -10.91 -10.11
N LEU A 496 -42.00 -12.06 -10.68
CA LEU A 496 -40.73 -12.21 -11.39
C LEU A 496 -40.64 -11.27 -12.60
N LEU A 497 -41.71 -11.21 -13.40
CA LEU A 497 -41.79 -10.34 -14.57
C LEU A 497 -41.74 -8.86 -14.19
N ALA A 498 -42.38 -8.45 -13.10
CA ALA A 498 -42.32 -7.08 -12.60
C ALA A 498 -40.89 -6.67 -12.23
N GLY A 499 -40.13 -7.56 -11.59
CA GLY A 499 -38.71 -7.34 -11.30
C GLY A 499 -37.85 -7.17 -12.55
N ILE A 500 -37.96 -8.11 -13.51
CA ILE A 500 -37.27 -8.02 -14.80
C ILE A 500 -37.63 -6.70 -15.52
N THR A 501 -38.92 -6.37 -15.56
CA THR A 501 -39.42 -5.16 -16.25
C THR A 501 -38.88 -3.88 -15.60
N MET A 502 -38.81 -3.85 -14.27
CA MET A 502 -38.29 -2.69 -13.52
C MET A 502 -36.80 -2.46 -13.82
N ASP A 503 -35.97 -3.49 -13.68
CA ASP A 503 -34.52 -3.39 -13.84
C ASP A 503 -34.08 -3.17 -15.29
N THR A 504 -34.83 -3.74 -16.22
CA THR A 504 -34.61 -3.52 -17.65
C THR A 504 -35.19 -2.20 -18.16
N LYS A 505 -35.93 -1.46 -17.32
CA LYS A 505 -36.70 -0.27 -17.74
C LYS A 505 -37.63 -0.55 -18.90
N ASN A 506 -38.45 -1.59 -18.79
CA ASN A 506 -39.31 -2.13 -19.85
C ASN A 506 -38.52 -2.64 -21.05
N PHE A 507 -37.55 -3.52 -20.81
CA PHE A 507 -36.75 -4.18 -21.86
C PHE A 507 -35.87 -3.25 -22.71
N VAL A 508 -35.58 -2.04 -22.20
CA VAL A 508 -34.76 -1.01 -22.90
C VAL A 508 -33.28 -1.11 -22.52
N SER A 509 -32.97 -1.58 -21.32
CA SER A 509 -31.63 -1.58 -20.72
C SER A 509 -31.28 -2.96 -20.19
N LYS A 510 -30.00 -3.37 -20.31
CA LYS A 510 -29.48 -4.68 -19.86
C LYS A 510 -30.31 -5.89 -20.33
N THR A 511 -31.04 -5.75 -21.44
CA THR A 511 -31.89 -6.80 -21.99
C THR A 511 -31.16 -7.57 -23.07
N GLY A 512 -31.29 -8.88 -23.05
CA GLY A 512 -30.84 -9.74 -24.14
C GLY A 512 -31.78 -10.91 -24.41
N VAL A 513 -31.36 -11.85 -25.26
CA VAL A 513 -32.12 -13.05 -25.61
C VAL A 513 -32.51 -13.85 -24.36
N ARG A 514 -31.62 -14.00 -23.36
CA ARG A 514 -31.93 -14.70 -22.11
C ARG A 514 -33.00 -14.03 -21.28
N THR A 515 -33.10 -12.70 -21.36
CA THR A 515 -34.16 -11.94 -20.68
C THR A 515 -35.54 -12.19 -21.30
N PHE A 516 -35.59 -12.54 -22.59
CA PHE A 516 -36.83 -12.88 -23.29
C PHE A 516 -37.19 -14.37 -23.23
N GLU A 517 -36.19 -15.25 -23.06
CA GLU A 517 -36.39 -16.68 -22.75
C GLU A 517 -36.97 -16.86 -21.35
#